data_AF-R9PR44-F1
#
_entry.id   AF-R9PR44-F1
#
_cell.length_a   1.000
_cell.length_b   1.000
_cell.length_c   1.000
_cell.angle_alpha   90.00
_cell.angle_beta   90.00
_cell.angle_gamma   90.00
#
_symmetry.space_group_name_H-M   'P 1'
#
loop_
_entity.id
_entity.type
_entity.pdbx_description
1 polymer ?
#
loop_
_entity_poly.entity_id
_entity_poly.type
_entity_poly.pdbx_seq_one_letter_code
_entity_poly.pdbx_strand_id
1 'polypeptide(L)'
;MSETVQLQLISPDSASKLWQQVALLLQDNSTGAKLQDLFDEVLAGAGDTFEEILEQFPDLWVEQAEFEQGKLSVEFLAGPEAEELAEALESFFEPLPIKALTIELGCDDAD
;
A
#
# COMPACT_ATOMS: atom_id res chain seq x y z
N MET A 1 -11.92 -17.54 -6.48
CA MET A 1 -10.69 -17.41 -5.70
C MET A 1 -10.32 -15.96 -5.83
N SER A 2 -10.41 -15.21 -4.74
CA SER A 2 -9.96 -13.83 -4.71
C SER A 2 -8.59 -13.86 -4.06
N GLU A 3 -7.57 -13.45 -4.81
CA GLU A 3 -6.24 -13.33 -4.25
C GLU A 3 -6.11 -11.93 -3.61
N THR A 4 -5.53 -11.93 -2.42
CA THR A 4 -5.31 -10.73 -1.63
C THR A 4 -3.82 -10.49 -1.49
N VAL A 5 -3.44 -9.23 -1.32
CA VAL A 5 -2.06 -8.83 -1.05
C VAL A 5 -2.05 -8.13 0.29
N GLN A 6 -1.39 -8.74 1.26
CA GLN A 6 -1.17 -8.18 2.59
C GLN A 6 0.18 -7.48 2.61
N LEU A 7 0.14 -6.16 2.67
CA LEU A 7 1.30 -5.31 2.82
C LEU A 7 1.47 -4.92 4.28
N GLN A 8 2.64 -5.19 4.83
CA GLN A 8 3.02 -4.77 6.16
C GLN A 8 4.34 -4.00 6.09
N LEU A 9 4.33 -2.73 6.49
CA LEU A 9 5.56 -1.94 6.58
C LEU A 9 5.78 -1.43 8.00
N ILE A 10 7.04 -1.34 8.39
CA ILE A 10 7.46 -0.77 9.68
C ILE A 10 8.01 0.62 9.40
N SER A 11 7.33 1.65 9.93
CA SER A 11 7.78 3.03 9.80
C SER A 11 8.91 3.38 10.76
N PRO A 12 9.84 4.27 10.36
CA PRO A 12 10.67 4.98 11.32
C PRO A 12 9.84 6.01 12.09
N ASP A 13 10.21 6.28 13.35
CA ASP A 13 9.53 7.23 14.23
C ASP A 13 9.37 8.62 13.61
N SER A 14 10.35 9.04 12.79
CA SER A 14 10.32 10.31 12.07
C SER A 14 9.22 10.39 11.01
N ALA A 15 8.75 9.26 10.46
CA ALA A 15 7.74 9.19 9.42
C ALA A 15 6.40 8.58 9.89
N SER A 16 6.27 8.18 11.16
CA SER A 16 5.08 7.50 11.67
C SER A 16 3.78 8.29 11.47
N LYS A 17 3.82 9.63 11.58
CA LYS A 17 2.64 10.48 11.30
C LYS A 17 2.21 10.47 9.84
N LEU A 18 3.17 10.33 8.93
CA LEU A 18 2.89 10.27 7.50
C LEU A 18 2.22 8.93 7.17
N TRP A 19 2.82 7.83 7.61
CA TRP A 19 2.28 6.49 7.40
C TRP A 19 0.90 6.29 8.06
N GLN A 20 0.66 6.94 9.21
CA GLN A 20 -0.67 6.98 9.82
C GLN A 20 -1.69 7.69 8.93
N GLN A 21 -1.32 8.80 8.27
CA GLN A 21 -2.23 9.50 7.34
C GLN A 21 -2.46 8.69 6.06
N VAL A 22 -1.42 8.04 5.54
CA VAL A 22 -1.53 7.11 4.41
C VAL A 22 -2.53 6.00 4.72
N ALA A 23 -2.43 5.38 5.91
CA ALA A 23 -3.38 4.34 6.36
C ALA A 23 -4.84 4.84 6.37
N LEU A 24 -5.05 6.04 6.94
CA LEU A 24 -6.39 6.65 7.00
C LEU A 24 -6.95 6.92 5.60
N LEU A 25 -6.13 7.43 4.67
CA LEU A 25 -6.57 7.70 3.30
C LEU A 25 -6.86 6.41 2.52
N LEU A 26 -6.04 5.37 2.69
CA LEU A 26 -6.27 4.06 2.08
C LEU A 26 -7.56 3.43 2.62
N GLN A 27 -7.81 3.52 3.92
CA GLN A 27 -9.04 3.00 4.55
C GLN A 27 -10.29 3.71 4.05
N ASP A 28 -10.22 5.03 3.83
CA ASP A 28 -11.33 5.83 3.28
C ASP A 28 -11.50 5.65 1.76
N ASN A 29 -10.73 4.75 1.13
CA ASN A 29 -10.62 4.59 -0.33
C ASN A 29 -10.37 5.95 -1.04
N SER A 30 -9.70 6.87 -0.35
CA SER A 30 -9.34 8.19 -0.84
C SER A 30 -7.96 8.14 -1.51
N THR A 31 -7.83 7.30 -2.53
CA THR A 31 -6.64 7.12 -3.39
C THR A 31 -6.45 8.23 -4.42
N GLY A 32 -6.96 9.45 -4.14
CA GLY A 32 -6.84 10.60 -5.04
C GLY A 32 -5.63 11.49 -4.71
N ALA A 33 -5.69 12.75 -5.15
CA ALA A 33 -4.62 13.75 -5.02
C ALA A 33 -4.00 13.88 -3.61
N LYS A 34 -4.76 13.64 -2.53
CA LYS A 34 -4.22 13.69 -1.17
C LYS A 34 -3.22 12.58 -0.87
N LEU A 35 -3.48 11.37 -1.37
CA LEU A 35 -2.59 10.24 -1.17
C LEU A 35 -1.30 10.44 -1.98
N GLN A 36 -1.44 10.97 -3.20
CA GLN A 36 -0.30 11.37 -4.03
C GLN A 36 0.57 12.42 -3.35
N ASP A 37 -0.04 13.50 -2.85
CA ASP A 37 0.67 14.55 -2.08
C ASP A 37 1.48 13.94 -0.93
N LEU A 38 0.88 13.01 -0.16
CA LEU A 38 1.59 12.35 0.95
C LEU A 38 2.78 11.51 0.47
N PHE A 39 2.64 10.77 -0.64
CA PHE A 39 3.76 10.01 -1.18
C PHE A 39 4.85 10.92 -1.75
N ASP A 40 4.48 12.01 -2.42
CA ASP A 40 5.41 13.02 -2.93
C ASP A 40 6.16 13.76 -1.82
N GLU A 41 5.55 13.95 -0.65
CA GLU A 41 6.23 14.48 0.54
C GLU A 41 7.34 13.52 1.04
N VAL A 42 7.20 12.22 0.80
CA VAL A 42 8.23 11.22 1.14
C VAL A 42 9.33 11.18 0.10
N LEU A 43 8.93 11.03 -1.16
CA LEU A 43 9.82 10.88 -2.30
C LEU A 43 9.15 11.57 -3.49
N ALA A 44 9.80 12.61 -4.02
CA ALA A 44 9.26 13.34 -5.16
C ALA A 44 9.03 12.42 -6.37
N GLY A 45 7.81 12.43 -6.90
CA GLY A 45 7.35 11.56 -8.00
C GLY A 45 6.77 10.22 -7.52
N ALA A 46 6.72 9.96 -6.21
CA ALA A 46 6.09 8.74 -5.70
C ALA A 46 4.56 8.79 -5.81
N GLY A 47 3.95 9.98 -5.79
CA GLY A 47 2.52 10.12 -6.04
C GLY A 47 2.15 9.63 -7.44
N ASP A 48 2.84 10.15 -8.47
CA ASP A 48 2.68 9.71 -9.86
C ASP A 48 2.95 8.20 -10.02
N THR A 49 4.05 7.69 -9.45
CA THR A 49 4.41 6.27 -9.55
C THR A 49 3.33 5.37 -8.94
N PHE A 50 2.76 5.77 -7.80
CA PHE A 50 1.67 5.02 -7.17
C PHE A 50 0.39 5.08 -8.02
N GLU A 51 0.06 6.21 -8.62
CA GLU A 51 -1.06 6.33 -9.55
C GLU A 51 -0.87 5.41 -10.77
N GLU A 52 0.32 5.34 -11.35
CA GLU A 52 0.62 4.42 -12.46
C GLU A 52 0.41 2.93 -12.08
N ILE A 53 0.65 2.57 -10.82
CA ILE A 53 0.34 1.22 -10.30
C ILE A 53 -1.18 1.04 -10.24
N LEU A 54 -1.92 1.99 -9.68
CA LEU A 54 -3.39 1.91 -9.61
C LEU A 54 -4.03 1.84 -11.01
N GLU A 55 -3.48 2.55 -11.99
CA GLU A 55 -3.94 2.49 -13.38
C GLU A 55 -3.67 1.14 -14.05
N GLN A 56 -2.59 0.45 -13.66
CA GLN A 56 -2.28 -0.90 -14.12
C GLN A 56 -3.18 -1.96 -13.49
N PHE A 57 -3.62 -1.74 -12.24
CA PHE A 57 -4.48 -2.66 -11.49
C PHE A 57 -5.84 -2.00 -11.19
N PRO A 58 -6.73 -1.85 -12.19
CA PRO A 58 -8.01 -1.16 -12.02
C PRO A 58 -9.00 -1.90 -11.10
N ASP A 59 -8.81 -3.20 -10.90
CA ASP A 59 -9.59 -4.04 -9.99
C ASP A 59 -9.02 -4.03 -8.56
N LEU A 60 -7.96 -3.26 -8.30
CA LEU A 60 -7.38 -3.11 -6.98
C LEU A 60 -8.36 -2.40 -6.04
N TRP A 61 -8.64 -3.05 -4.91
CA TRP A 61 -9.44 -2.45 -3.85
C TRP A 61 -8.74 -2.57 -2.50
N VAL A 62 -8.77 -1.52 -1.68
CA VAL A 62 -8.28 -1.59 -0.29
C VAL A 62 -9.39 -2.17 0.57
N GLU A 63 -9.22 -3.41 1.01
CA GLU A 63 -10.16 -4.07 1.93
C GLU A 63 -9.98 -3.54 3.36
N GLN A 64 -8.73 -3.41 3.78
CA GLN A 64 -8.39 -2.93 5.11
C GLN A 64 -7.08 -2.14 5.08
N ALA A 65 -7.01 -1.07 5.86
CA ALA A 65 -5.76 -0.37 6.15
C ALA A 65 -5.75 0.09 7.62
N GLU A 66 -4.67 -0.21 8.32
CA GLU A 66 -4.50 0.12 9.73
C GLU A 66 -3.05 0.53 10.02
N PHE A 67 -2.88 1.53 10.90
CA PHE A 67 -1.58 1.89 11.44
C PHE A 67 -1.58 1.76 12.96
N GLU A 68 -0.82 0.78 13.49
CA GLU A 68 -0.70 0.55 14.92
C GLU A 68 0.77 0.35 15.34
N GLN A 69 1.19 0.98 16.45
CA GLN A 69 2.53 0.79 17.04
C GLN A 69 3.70 0.99 16.06
N GLY A 70 3.56 1.89 15.08
CA GLY A 70 4.60 2.17 14.08
C GLY A 70 4.58 1.23 12.87
N LYS A 71 3.64 0.29 12.81
CA LYS A 71 3.43 -0.64 11.71
C LYS A 71 2.18 -0.26 10.93
N LEU A 72 2.31 -0.12 9.62
CA LEU A 72 1.20 0.00 8.68
C LEU A 72 0.91 -1.39 8.12
N SER A 73 -0.33 -1.83 8.24
CA SER A 73 -0.85 -3.06 7.63
C SER A 73 -1.95 -2.67 6.64
N VAL A 74 -1.84 -3.11 5.40
CA VAL A 74 -2.82 -2.86 4.33
C VAL A 74 -3.14 -4.18 3.66
N GLU A 75 -4.41 -4.45 3.49
CA GLU A 75 -4.93 -5.59 2.75
C GLU A 75 -5.57 -5.08 1.47
N PHE A 76 -5.02 -5.52 0.35
CA PHE A 76 -5.52 -5.23 -0.98
C PHE A 76 -6.22 -6.47 -1.55
N LEU A 77 -7.38 -6.27 -2.14
CA LEU A 77 -8.05 -7.26 -2.97
C LEU A 77 -7.62 -7.00 -4.41
N ALA A 78 -6.83 -7.92 -4.97
CA ALA A 78 -6.16 -7.76 -6.26
C ALA A 78 -6.66 -8.75 -7.32
N GLY A 79 -7.27 -9.87 -6.90
CA GLY A 79 -7.69 -10.91 -7.84
C GLY A 79 -6.49 -11.55 -8.54
N PRO A 80 -6.62 -12.04 -9.79
CA PRO A 80 -5.60 -12.85 -10.47
C PRO A 80 -4.25 -12.17 -10.68
N GLU A 81 -4.16 -10.86 -10.45
CA GLU A 81 -2.96 -10.04 -10.63
C GLU A 81 -2.24 -9.76 -9.30
N ALA A 82 -2.55 -10.50 -8.23
CA ALA A 82 -1.97 -10.32 -6.90
C ALA A 82 -0.44 -10.45 -6.87
N GLU A 83 0.14 -11.42 -7.62
CA GLU A 83 1.60 -11.56 -7.74
C GLU A 83 2.23 -10.31 -8.38
N GLU A 84 1.70 -9.86 -9.51
CA GLU A 84 2.23 -8.69 -10.24
C GLU A 84 2.11 -7.41 -9.41
N LEU A 85 1.00 -7.26 -8.68
CA LEU A 85 0.81 -6.16 -7.75
C LEU A 85 1.82 -6.20 -6.60
N ALA A 86 2.05 -7.38 -6.01
CA ALA A 86 3.01 -7.52 -4.92
C ALA A 86 4.42 -7.10 -5.34
N GLU A 87 4.86 -7.49 -6.55
CA GLU A 87 6.12 -7.06 -7.13
C GLU A 87 6.16 -5.55 -7.38
N ALA A 88 5.09 -4.97 -7.92
CA ALA A 88 5.00 -3.52 -8.16
C ALA A 88 5.06 -2.71 -6.86
N LEU A 89 4.33 -3.14 -5.82
CA LEU A 89 4.35 -2.54 -4.50
C LEU A 89 5.73 -2.70 -3.86
N GLU A 90 6.36 -3.87 -3.94
CA GLU A 90 7.70 -4.09 -3.40
C GLU A 90 8.70 -3.07 -3.99
N SER A 91 8.69 -2.93 -5.31
CA SER A 91 9.56 -1.97 -6.02
C SER A 91 9.26 -0.51 -5.67
N PHE A 92 7.98 -0.17 -5.48
CA PHE A 92 7.55 1.17 -5.07
C PHE A 92 8.00 1.54 -3.64
N PHE A 93 7.91 0.58 -2.71
CA PHE A 93 8.24 0.82 -1.29
C PHE A 93 9.75 0.68 -1.00
N GLU A 94 10.52 0.00 -1.84
CA GLU A 94 11.98 -0.14 -1.71
C GLU A 94 12.74 1.19 -1.49
N PRO A 95 12.51 2.26 -2.28
CA PRO A 95 13.19 3.55 -2.08
C PRO A 95 12.63 4.40 -0.92
N LEU A 96 11.51 3.99 -0.31
CA LEU A 96 10.84 4.78 0.72
C LEU A 96 11.53 4.62 2.10
N PRO A 97 11.46 5.62 2.98
CA PRO A 97 12.04 5.59 4.31
C PRO A 97 11.20 4.68 5.24
N ILE A 98 11.38 3.38 5.08
CA ILE A 98 10.79 2.32 5.91
C ILE A 98 11.89 1.51 6.59
N LYS A 99 11.62 0.97 7.78
CA LYS A 99 12.54 0.09 8.51
C LYS A 99 12.49 -1.35 7.99
N ALA A 100 11.31 -1.79 7.59
CA ALA A 100 11.07 -3.11 7.03
C ALA A 100 9.80 -3.08 6.17
N LEU A 101 9.78 -3.93 5.15
CA LEU A 101 8.62 -4.22 4.30
C LEU A 101 8.43 -5.74 4.29
N THR A 102 7.19 -6.16 4.40
CA THR A 102 6.76 -7.53 4.21
C THR A 102 5.53 -7.48 3.32
N ILE A 103 5.54 -8.22 2.22
CA ILE A 103 4.38 -8.38 1.35
C ILE A 103 4.08 -9.88 1.29
N GLU A 104 2.85 -10.25 1.65
CA GLU A 104 2.37 -11.62 1.69
C GLU A 104 1.19 -11.76 0.73
N LEU A 105 1.24 -12.80 -0.12
CA LEU A 105 0.13 -13.16 -0.99
C LEU A 105 -0.84 -14.05 -0.21
N GLY A 106 -2.06 -13.56 -0.01
CA GLY A 106 -3.17 -14.32 0.54
C GLY A 106 -4.00 -14.93 -0.58
N CYS A 107 -4.51 -16.14 -0.33
CA CYS A 107 -5.59 -16.71 -1.12
C CYS A 107 -6.80 -16.76 -0.21
N ASP A 108 -7.85 -16.00 -0.50
CA ASP A 108 -9.14 -16.19 0.19
C ASP A 108 -9.74 -17.49 -0.34
N ASP A 109 -9.31 -18.59 0.30
CA ASP A 109 -9.89 -19.91 0.14
C ASP A 109 -11.23 -19.90 0.88
N ALA A 110 -12.26 -19.40 0.20
CA ALA A 110 -13.64 -19.49 0.67
C ALA A 110 -14.07 -20.98 0.65
N ASP A 111 -13.96 -21.64 1.81
CA ASP A 111 -14.65 -22.90 2.13
C ASP A 111 -16.13 -22.65 2.51
#